data_AF-R5BMR7-F1
#
_entry.id   AF-R5BMR7-F1
#
_cell.length_a   1.000
_cell.length_b   1.000
_cell.length_c   1.000
_cell.angle_alpha   90.00
_cell.angle_beta   90.00
_cell.angle_gamma   90.00
#
_symmetry.space_group_name_H-M   'P 1'
#
loop_
_entity.id
_entity.type
_entity.pdbx_description
1 polymer ?
#
loop_
_entity_poly.entity_id
_entity_poly.type
_entity_poly.pdbx_seq_one_letter_code
_entity_poly.pdbx_strand_id
1 'polypeptide(L)'
;MKYIELQTAFELEIDQLDDNLTKPTTSDIEYWLMAGLDKFIKTRYSGINFKQTGFEQDQKRIDDLRTLVTRKSYQFTTYPEEYTVTLPDDYMFTVGETAVIFSYDHCWPVGPSGQPRTKNTDVLEATVENIDRQRQNTLSEYRLHGRSARPLRLYEGNEIHLYTDGNYNIRNYILTYLRTPKKISLTDAPFDEYTDMPVATHNEIVKLAVELYLENKANPRYQSYMNEVSTME
;
A
#
# COMPACT_ATOMS: atom_id res chain seq x y z
N MET A 1 0.52 -19.16 -12.86
CA MET A 1 0.04 -18.91 -14.24
C MET A 1 1.10 -18.10 -14.95
N LYS A 2 1.51 -18.52 -16.14
CA LYS A 2 2.52 -17.83 -16.95
C LYS A 2 1.97 -16.58 -17.61
N TYR A 3 2.84 -15.66 -17.97
CA TYR A 3 2.45 -14.44 -18.69
C TYR A 3 1.70 -14.75 -20.00
N ILE A 4 2.17 -15.74 -20.77
CA ILE A 4 1.47 -16.18 -21.99
C ILE A 4 0.07 -16.74 -21.72
N GLU A 5 -0.17 -17.36 -20.56
CA GLU A 5 -1.48 -17.89 -20.20
C GLU A 5 -2.46 -16.76 -19.86
N LEU A 6 -1.97 -15.66 -19.25
CA LEU A 6 -2.78 -14.44 -19.04
C LEU A 6 -3.18 -13.80 -20.37
N GLN A 7 -2.26 -13.75 -21.35
CA GLN A 7 -2.57 -13.26 -22.68
C GLN A 7 -3.64 -14.13 -23.37
N THR A 8 -3.45 -15.45 -23.40
CA THR A 8 -4.43 -16.37 -23.99
C THR A 8 -5.80 -16.25 -23.33
N ALA A 9 -5.86 -16.10 -22.00
CA ALA A 9 -7.10 -15.90 -21.28
C ALA A 9 -7.79 -14.58 -21.69
N PHE A 10 -7.03 -13.50 -21.84
CA PHE A 10 -7.55 -12.21 -22.28
C PHE A 10 -8.12 -12.27 -23.70
N GLU A 11 -7.40 -12.89 -24.64
CA GLU A 11 -7.87 -13.09 -26.01
C GLU A 11 -9.14 -13.94 -26.08
N LEU A 12 -9.20 -15.01 -25.28
CA LEU A 12 -10.36 -15.91 -25.22
C LEU A 12 -11.60 -15.23 -24.63
N GLU A 13 -11.45 -14.39 -23.61
CA GLU A 13 -12.56 -13.61 -23.03
C GLU A 13 -13.06 -12.53 -24.00
N ILE A 14 -12.18 -11.90 -24.80
CA ILE A 14 -12.60 -10.98 -25.88
C ILE A 14 -13.41 -11.73 -26.94
N ASP A 15 -12.89 -12.85 -27.44
CA ASP A 15 -13.55 -13.62 -28.50
C ASP A 15 -14.95 -14.08 -28.02
N GLN A 16 -15.15 -14.37 -26.73
CA GLN A 16 -16.48 -14.69 -26.19
C GLN A 16 -17.46 -13.51 -26.15
N LEU A 17 -16.96 -12.28 -26.03
CA LEU A 17 -17.78 -11.08 -25.84
C LEU A 17 -18.08 -10.35 -27.16
N ASP A 18 -17.13 -10.33 -28.11
CA ASP A 18 -17.31 -9.74 -29.43
C ASP A 18 -16.42 -10.40 -30.50
N ASP A 19 -17.02 -11.34 -31.24
CA ASP A 19 -16.38 -12.03 -32.38
C ASP A 19 -15.97 -11.10 -33.55
N ASN A 20 -16.47 -9.85 -33.58
CA ASN A 20 -16.19 -8.91 -34.69
C ASN A 20 -15.08 -7.91 -34.36
N LEU A 21 -14.51 -7.97 -33.16
CA LEU A 21 -13.50 -7.01 -32.73
C LEU A 21 -12.14 -7.32 -33.37
N THR A 22 -11.45 -6.27 -33.83
CA THR A 22 -10.05 -6.42 -34.24
C THR A 22 -9.21 -6.82 -33.04
N LYS A 23 -8.48 -7.94 -33.15
CA LYS A 23 -7.65 -8.45 -32.06
C LYS A 23 -6.61 -7.40 -31.63
N PRO A 24 -6.52 -7.10 -30.31
CA PRO A 24 -5.55 -6.14 -29.80
C PRO A 24 -4.12 -6.63 -30.03
N THR A 25 -3.18 -5.70 -30.13
CA THR A 25 -1.76 -6.05 -30.20
C THR A 25 -1.26 -6.55 -28.84
N THR A 26 -0.16 -7.31 -28.80
CA THR A 26 0.44 -7.77 -27.53
C THR A 26 0.73 -6.61 -26.59
N SER A 27 1.18 -5.46 -27.10
CA SER A 27 1.40 -4.25 -26.29
C SER A 27 0.10 -3.65 -25.74
N ASP A 28 -1.01 -3.71 -26.49
CA ASP A 28 -2.30 -3.29 -25.96
C ASP A 28 -2.74 -4.22 -24.83
N ILE A 29 -2.58 -5.53 -25.01
CA ILE A 29 -2.94 -6.53 -23.99
C ILE A 29 -2.11 -6.30 -22.71
N GLU A 30 -0.79 -6.10 -22.82
CA GLU A 30 0.06 -5.74 -21.68
C GLU A 30 -0.49 -4.52 -20.92
N TYR A 31 -0.81 -3.45 -21.65
CA TYR A 31 -1.33 -2.22 -21.07
C TYR A 31 -2.65 -2.47 -20.31
N TRP A 32 -3.60 -3.17 -20.93
CA TRP A 32 -4.91 -3.42 -20.31
C TRP A 32 -4.84 -4.41 -19.14
N LEU A 33 -3.97 -5.42 -19.21
CA LEU A 33 -3.72 -6.30 -18.07
C LEU A 33 -3.14 -5.53 -16.88
N MET A 34 -2.21 -4.59 -17.12
CA MET A 34 -1.70 -3.71 -16.06
C MET A 34 -2.77 -2.76 -15.52
N ALA A 35 -3.65 -2.22 -16.38
CA ALA A 35 -4.76 -1.37 -15.96
C ALA A 35 -5.81 -2.13 -15.13
N GLY A 36 -6.16 -3.36 -15.56
CA GLY A 36 -7.06 -4.25 -14.83
C GLY A 36 -6.49 -4.66 -13.48
N LEU A 37 -5.19 -4.93 -13.40
CA LEU A 37 -4.47 -5.22 -12.17
C LEU A 37 -4.49 -4.02 -11.20
N ASP A 38 -4.20 -2.82 -11.68
CA ASP A 38 -4.27 -1.59 -10.86
C ASP A 38 -5.69 -1.35 -10.33
N LYS A 39 -6.71 -1.49 -11.19
CA LYS A 39 -8.13 -1.39 -10.79
C LYS A 39 -8.51 -2.45 -9.78
N PHE A 40 -8.04 -3.70 -9.95
CA PHE A 40 -8.25 -4.79 -9.00
C PHE A 40 -7.68 -4.44 -7.61
N ILE A 41 -6.41 -4.02 -7.55
CA ILE A 41 -5.74 -3.69 -6.28
C ILE A 41 -6.46 -2.53 -5.58
N LYS A 42 -6.73 -1.43 -6.29
CA LYS A 42 -7.43 -0.26 -5.73
C LYS A 42 -8.82 -0.61 -5.23
N THR A 43 -9.59 -1.38 -5.99
CA THR A 43 -10.94 -1.81 -5.59
C THR A 43 -10.91 -2.71 -4.35
N ARG A 44 -9.91 -3.58 -4.22
CA ARG A 44 -9.76 -4.44 -3.05
C ARG A 44 -9.28 -3.69 -1.81
N TYR A 45 -8.39 -2.70 -1.98
CA TYR A 45 -7.86 -1.91 -0.88
C TYR A 45 -8.85 -0.86 -0.37
N SER A 46 -9.40 -0.01 -1.25
CA SER A 46 -10.21 1.16 -0.87
C SER A 46 -11.62 1.19 -1.45
N GLY A 47 -12.06 0.17 -2.19
CA GLY A 47 -13.43 0.11 -2.71
C GLY A 47 -14.48 0.08 -1.59
N ILE A 48 -15.74 0.35 -1.96
CA ILE A 48 -16.89 0.53 -1.05
C ILE A 48 -16.82 -0.44 0.13
N ASN A 49 -16.48 0.10 1.30
CA ASN A 49 -16.33 -0.67 2.52
C ASN A 49 -17.68 -0.86 3.21
N PHE A 50 -18.60 -1.59 2.57
CA PHE A 50 -19.95 -1.80 3.07
C PHE A 50 -19.96 -2.43 4.48
N LYS A 51 -18.90 -3.18 4.83
CA LYS A 51 -18.73 -3.82 6.14
C LYS A 51 -18.06 -2.91 7.18
N GLN A 52 -17.56 -1.74 6.80
CA GLN A 52 -16.80 -0.81 7.66
C GLN A 52 -15.61 -1.46 8.40
N THR A 53 -15.05 -2.52 7.82
CA THR A 53 -13.92 -3.27 8.40
C THR A 53 -12.59 -2.75 7.87
N GLY A 54 -11.55 -2.74 8.71
CA GLY A 54 -10.18 -2.43 8.29
C GLY A 54 -9.65 -3.42 7.25
N PHE A 55 -8.57 -3.05 6.54
CA PHE A 55 -7.94 -3.92 5.53
C PHE A 55 -7.66 -5.33 6.06
N GLU A 56 -7.09 -5.43 7.26
CA GLU A 56 -6.70 -6.68 7.91
C GLU A 56 -7.87 -7.42 8.62
N GLN A 57 -9.12 -7.00 8.41
CA GLN A 57 -10.29 -7.64 9.03
C GLN A 57 -11.13 -8.44 8.01
N ASP A 58 -10.97 -8.22 6.71
CA ASP A 58 -11.61 -9.05 5.68
C ASP A 58 -10.62 -10.08 5.13
N GLN A 59 -10.85 -11.34 5.47
CA GLN A 59 -9.99 -12.46 5.05
C GLN A 59 -9.79 -12.52 3.54
N LYS A 60 -10.81 -12.17 2.74
CA LYS A 60 -10.71 -12.18 1.29
C LYS A 60 -9.74 -11.10 0.79
N ARG A 61 -9.79 -9.89 1.36
CA ARG A 61 -8.89 -8.79 0.97
C ARG A 61 -7.43 -9.13 1.31
N ILE A 62 -7.22 -9.74 2.48
CA ILE A 62 -5.90 -10.23 2.88
C ILE A 62 -5.42 -11.28 1.87
N ASP A 63 -6.23 -12.29 1.58
CA ASP A 63 -5.84 -13.38 0.70
C ASP A 63 -5.56 -12.93 -0.73
N ASP A 64 -6.33 -11.97 -1.24
CA ASP A 64 -6.18 -11.41 -2.59
C ASP A 64 -4.91 -10.55 -2.74
N LEU A 65 -4.47 -9.85 -1.68
CA LEU A 65 -3.39 -8.85 -1.76
C LEU A 65 -2.12 -9.22 -0.96
N ARG A 66 -2.11 -10.33 -0.22
CA ARG A 66 -0.99 -10.75 0.66
C ARG A 66 0.37 -10.82 -0.02
N THR A 67 0.42 -11.15 -1.31
CA THR A 67 1.67 -11.27 -2.10
C THR A 67 2.36 -9.93 -2.36
N LEU A 68 1.62 -8.82 -2.22
CA LEU A 68 2.12 -7.46 -2.36
C LEU A 68 2.48 -6.80 -1.03
N VAL A 69 2.05 -7.37 0.11
CA VAL A 69 2.35 -6.83 1.44
C VAL A 69 3.84 -7.01 1.74
N THR A 70 4.55 -5.90 1.86
CA THR A 70 6.01 -5.86 2.06
C THR A 70 6.34 -4.99 3.27
N ARG A 71 7.51 -5.25 3.88
CA ARG A 71 8.02 -4.49 5.03
C ARG A 71 9.35 -3.84 4.70
N LYS A 72 9.46 -2.54 4.98
CA LYS A 72 10.72 -1.80 4.95
C LYS A 72 11.07 -1.35 6.38
N SER A 73 12.30 -1.62 6.79
CA SER A 73 12.82 -1.20 8.08
C SER A 73 13.87 -0.10 7.89
N TYR A 74 13.68 1.01 8.60
CA TYR A 74 14.61 2.13 8.70
C TYR A 74 15.26 2.08 10.08
N GLN A 75 16.59 2.17 10.13
CA GLN A 75 17.37 2.13 11.36
C GLN A 75 18.00 3.51 11.57
N PHE A 76 17.89 4.05 12.78
CA PHE A 76 18.45 5.35 13.13
C PHE A 76 19.63 5.22 14.07
N THR A 77 20.70 5.95 13.75
CA THR A 77 21.92 6.07 14.56
C THR A 77 22.03 7.43 15.25
N THR A 78 21.28 8.42 14.78
CA THR A 78 21.09 9.73 15.40
C THR A 78 19.67 9.81 15.97
N TYR A 79 19.51 10.59 17.04
CA TYR A 79 18.23 10.70 17.75
C TYR A 79 17.78 12.17 17.90
N PRO A 80 17.40 12.81 16.78
CA PRO A 80 16.74 14.12 16.79
C PRO A 80 15.29 14.03 17.28
N GLU A 81 14.62 15.17 17.45
CA GLU A 81 13.17 15.23 17.71
C GLU A 81 12.32 14.96 16.46
N GLU A 82 12.91 15.04 15.26
CA GLU A 82 12.27 14.78 13.98
C GLU A 82 13.11 13.81 13.15
N TYR A 83 12.49 12.72 12.73
CA TYR A 83 13.08 11.70 11.87
C TYR A 83 12.41 11.74 10.51
N THR A 84 13.21 11.73 9.44
CA THR A 84 12.70 11.70 8.07
C THR A 84 13.12 10.41 7.40
N VAL A 85 12.17 9.75 6.73
CA VAL A 85 12.43 8.59 5.89
C VAL A 85 11.74 8.77 4.54
N THR A 86 12.41 8.36 3.46
CA THR A 86 11.83 8.36 2.12
C THR A 86 11.01 7.10 1.91
N LEU A 87 9.82 7.23 1.32
CA LEU A 87 9.03 6.08 0.88
C LEU A 87 9.82 5.23 -0.13
N PRO A 88 9.66 3.89 -0.12
CA PRO A 88 10.25 3.01 -1.12
C PRO A 88 9.75 3.35 -2.54
N ASP A 89 10.60 3.14 -3.56
CA ASP A 89 10.24 3.42 -4.97
C ASP A 89 9.04 2.62 -5.45
N ASP A 90 8.83 1.43 -4.88
CA ASP A 90 7.71 0.54 -5.19
C ASP A 90 6.50 0.77 -4.28
N TYR A 91 6.47 1.80 -3.45
CA TYR A 91 5.36 2.06 -2.53
C TYR A 91 4.05 2.39 -3.24
N MET A 92 2.95 1.76 -2.82
CA MET A 92 1.59 2.06 -3.31
C MET A 92 0.69 2.56 -2.18
N PHE A 93 0.50 1.77 -1.12
CA PHE A 93 -0.37 2.13 0.00
C PHE A 93 0.19 1.65 1.34
N THR A 94 0.13 2.46 2.38
CA THR A 94 0.47 2.05 3.74
C THR A 94 -0.58 1.09 4.28
N VAL A 95 -0.12 -0.02 4.87
CA VAL A 95 -0.96 -1.00 5.56
C VAL A 95 -0.81 -0.86 7.07
N GLY A 96 0.42 -0.64 7.55
CA GLY A 96 0.70 -0.48 8.97
C GLY A 96 2.08 0.10 9.24
N GLU A 97 2.23 0.70 10.42
CA GLU A 97 3.41 1.43 10.81
C GLU A 97 3.78 1.05 12.24
N THR A 98 5.05 0.74 12.49
CA THR A 98 5.54 0.43 13.84
C THR A 98 6.82 1.20 14.11
N ALA A 99 6.82 1.97 15.20
CA ALA A 99 8.00 2.60 15.74
C ALA A 99 8.59 1.75 16.86
N VAL A 100 9.91 1.59 16.85
CA VAL A 100 10.67 0.95 17.93
C VAL A 100 11.31 2.05 18.75
N ILE A 101 10.75 2.36 19.91
CA ILE A 101 11.16 3.49 20.75
C ILE A 101 11.99 3.04 21.95
N PHE A 102 12.78 3.97 22.48
CA PHE A 102 13.48 3.84 23.76
C PHE A 102 13.67 5.22 24.40
N SER A 103 13.94 5.27 25.70
CA SER A 103 14.24 6.52 26.41
C SER A 103 15.37 6.32 27.41
N TYR A 104 16.11 7.39 27.71
CA TYR A 104 17.09 7.44 28.80
C TYR A 104 16.49 8.01 30.10
N ASP A 105 15.19 8.29 30.12
CA ASP A 105 14.48 8.68 31.34
C ASP A 105 14.69 7.62 32.44
N HIS A 106 14.84 8.07 33.69
CA HIS A 106 15.11 7.20 34.83
C HIS A 106 14.02 6.15 35.05
N CYS A 107 12.79 6.42 34.66
CA CYS A 107 11.67 5.49 34.78
C CYS A 107 11.62 4.45 33.64
N TRP A 108 12.44 4.59 32.58
CA TRP A 108 12.48 3.67 31.45
C TRP A 108 13.19 2.35 31.79
N PRO A 109 12.67 1.19 31.36
CA PRO A 109 13.28 -0.10 31.68
C PRO A 109 14.63 -0.28 30.99
N VAL A 110 15.65 -0.69 31.76
CA VAL A 110 17.00 -0.98 31.27
C VAL A 110 17.26 -2.49 31.17
N GLY A 111 18.17 -2.86 30.27
CA GLY A 111 18.70 -4.21 30.14
C GLY A 111 19.83 -4.50 31.15
N PRO A 112 20.35 -5.74 31.18
CA PRO A 112 21.44 -6.12 32.09
C PRO A 112 22.72 -5.29 31.94
N SER A 113 22.95 -4.71 30.76
CA SER A 113 24.09 -3.84 30.44
C SER A 113 23.87 -2.35 30.79
N GLY A 114 22.76 -2.00 31.43
CA GLY A 114 22.38 -0.62 31.73
C GLY A 114 21.85 0.17 30.52
N GLN A 115 21.78 -0.44 29.34
CA GLN A 115 21.21 0.19 28.14
C GLN A 115 19.68 0.17 28.18
N PRO A 116 19.00 1.22 27.68
CA PRO A 116 17.54 1.27 27.65
C PRO A 116 16.98 0.18 26.74
N ARG A 117 15.93 -0.52 27.20
CA ARG A 117 15.23 -1.52 26.39
C ARG A 117 14.41 -0.84 25.31
N THR A 118 14.25 -1.49 24.17
CA THR A 118 13.37 -1.02 23.10
C THR A 118 11.95 -1.54 23.28
N LYS A 119 10.96 -0.75 22.87
CA LYS A 119 9.55 -1.11 22.87
C LYS A 119 8.94 -0.81 21.49
N ASN A 120 8.14 -1.73 20.97
CA ASN A 120 7.36 -1.50 19.76
C ASN A 120 6.10 -0.71 20.13
N THR A 121 5.75 0.27 19.30
CA THR A 121 4.55 1.07 19.46
C THR A 121 4.03 1.49 18.09
N ASP A 122 2.72 1.70 18.01
CA ASP A 122 2.11 2.28 16.82
C ASP A 122 2.36 3.79 16.78
N VAL A 123 2.21 4.39 15.60
CA VAL A 123 2.31 5.83 15.41
C VAL A 123 0.96 6.52 15.61
N LEU A 124 0.97 7.82 15.90
CA LEU A 124 -0.21 8.67 15.87
C LEU A 124 -0.25 9.43 14.55
N GLU A 125 -1.38 9.37 13.86
CA GLU A 125 -1.53 10.09 12.60
C GLU A 125 -1.71 11.61 12.84
N ALA A 126 -0.90 12.39 12.15
CA ALA A 126 -1.01 13.84 12.07
C ALA A 126 -1.12 14.30 10.62
N THR A 127 -1.77 15.43 10.44
CA THR A 127 -1.89 16.12 9.16
C THR A 127 -1.16 17.46 9.25
N VAL A 128 -0.82 18.04 8.10
CA VAL A 128 -0.19 19.37 8.02
C VAL A 128 -0.99 20.42 8.80
N GLU A 129 -2.32 20.29 8.84
CA GLU A 129 -3.21 21.20 9.55
C GLU A 129 -3.21 21.03 11.07
N ASN A 130 -2.94 19.82 11.58
CA ASN A 130 -3.14 19.50 12.98
C ASN A 130 -1.86 19.17 13.75
N ILE A 131 -0.72 19.03 13.07
CA ILE A 131 0.54 18.61 13.68
C ILE A 131 0.94 19.50 14.87
N ASP A 132 0.87 20.82 14.73
CA ASP A 132 1.23 21.76 15.79
C ASP A 132 0.31 21.62 17.00
N ARG A 133 -1.00 21.50 16.76
CA ARG A 133 -2.00 21.28 17.82
C ARG A 133 -1.73 19.97 18.56
N GLN A 134 -1.37 18.91 17.84
CA GLN A 134 -1.04 17.62 18.45
C GLN A 134 0.25 17.70 19.28
N ARG A 135 1.29 18.39 18.79
CA ARG A 135 2.56 18.60 19.51
C ARG A 135 2.38 19.40 20.80
N GLN A 136 1.47 20.37 20.80
CA GLN A 136 1.15 21.20 21.97
C GLN A 136 0.26 20.48 22.99
N ASN A 137 -0.42 19.40 22.61
CA ASN A 137 -1.29 18.65 23.52
C ASN A 137 -0.47 17.82 24.51
N THR A 138 -0.34 18.33 25.74
CA THR A 138 0.42 17.70 26.83
C THR A 138 -0.17 16.38 27.33
N LEU A 139 -1.46 16.13 27.08
CA LEU A 139 -2.18 14.93 27.50
C LEU A 139 -2.23 13.85 26.42
N SER A 140 -1.64 14.09 25.25
CA SER A 140 -1.63 13.12 24.16
C SER A 140 -0.63 11.99 24.40
N GLU A 141 -0.86 10.85 23.76
CA GLU A 141 0.08 9.71 23.77
C GLU A 141 1.39 10.01 23.02
N TYR A 142 1.50 11.17 22.36
CA TYR A 142 2.74 11.67 21.76
C TYR A 142 3.81 11.98 22.80
N ARG A 143 3.40 12.45 23.98
CA ARG A 143 4.30 12.73 25.10
C ARG A 143 4.67 11.44 25.84
N LEU A 144 5.92 11.34 26.26
CA LEU A 144 6.36 10.21 27.08
C LEU A 144 5.69 10.30 28.45
N HIS A 145 4.77 9.37 28.72
CA HIS A 145 4.13 9.21 30.02
C HIS A 145 4.49 7.86 30.61
N GLY A 146 5.33 7.88 31.65
CA GLY A 146 5.85 6.70 32.33
C GLY A 146 6.77 5.86 31.42
N ARG A 147 6.19 4.95 30.63
CA ARG A 147 6.91 3.99 29.76
C ARG A 147 6.21 3.77 28.42
N SER A 148 5.38 4.74 28.02
CA SER A 148 4.65 4.69 26.76
C SER A 148 4.65 6.05 26.10
N ALA A 149 4.91 6.05 24.81
CA ALA A 149 4.80 7.20 23.93
C ALA A 149 4.55 6.66 22.53
N ARG A 150 3.93 7.46 21.67
CA ARG A 150 3.67 7.13 20.26
C ARG A 150 4.11 8.32 19.41
N PRO A 151 5.11 8.16 18.52
CA PRO A 151 5.54 9.28 17.69
C PRO A 151 4.41 9.73 16.76
N LEU A 152 4.38 11.03 16.48
CA LEU A 152 3.45 11.59 15.48
C LEU A 152 4.02 11.34 14.10
N ARG A 153 3.19 10.82 13.18
CA ARG A 153 3.53 10.59 11.79
C ARG A 153 2.85 11.64 10.91
N LEU A 154 3.64 12.26 10.04
CA LEU A 154 3.17 13.15 8.98
C LEU A 154 3.71 12.65 7.63
N TYR A 155 2.80 12.51 6.65
CA TYR A 155 3.20 12.31 5.25
C TYR A 155 3.38 13.67 4.59
N GLU A 156 4.55 13.90 3.98
CA GLU A 156 4.83 15.09 3.18
C GLU A 156 5.57 14.69 1.90
N GLY A 157 4.94 14.88 0.74
CA GLY A 157 5.50 14.43 -0.53
C GLY A 157 5.80 12.92 -0.54
N ASN A 158 7.06 12.56 -0.77
CA ASN A 158 7.54 11.17 -0.75
C ASN A 158 8.26 10.82 0.57
N GLU A 159 8.09 11.63 1.61
CA GLU A 159 8.74 11.47 2.90
C GLU A 159 7.72 11.23 4.02
N ILE A 160 8.17 10.49 5.02
CA ILE A 160 7.47 10.28 6.28
C ILE A 160 8.29 10.95 7.37
N HIS A 161 7.67 11.91 8.02
CA HIS A 161 8.21 12.61 9.17
C HIS A 161 7.65 11.99 10.44
N LEU A 162 8.54 11.61 11.36
CA LEU A 162 8.19 11.09 12.67
C LEU A 162 8.69 12.06 13.72
N TYR A 163 7.77 12.60 14.51
CA TYR A 163 8.12 13.52 15.60
C TYR A 163 8.09 12.77 16.93
N THR A 164 9.09 13.03 17.76
CA THR A 164 9.10 12.67 19.19
C THR A 164 9.01 13.93 20.04
N ASP A 165 8.80 13.78 21.34
CA ASP A 165 8.70 14.91 22.28
C ASP A 165 10.04 15.33 22.89
N GLY A 166 11.16 14.77 22.40
CA GLY A 166 12.51 14.93 22.93
C GLY A 166 12.86 14.05 24.14
N ASN A 167 11.87 13.45 24.81
CA ASN A 167 12.10 12.58 25.98
C ASN A 167 12.22 11.10 25.62
N TYR A 168 11.91 10.73 24.37
CA TYR A 168 12.16 9.40 23.82
C TYR A 168 12.67 9.49 22.38
N ASN A 169 13.31 8.41 21.97
CA ASN A 169 14.00 8.28 20.70
C ASN A 169 13.42 7.11 19.91
N ILE A 170 13.46 7.21 18.59
CA ILE A 170 13.12 6.13 17.68
C ILE A 170 14.42 5.43 17.28
N ARG A 171 14.52 4.13 17.59
CA ARG A 171 15.62 3.28 17.09
C ARG A 171 15.33 2.85 15.67
N ASN A 172 14.14 2.29 15.44
CA ASN A 172 13.73 1.77 14.15
C ASN A 172 12.33 2.22 13.79
N TYR A 173 12.10 2.40 12.50
CA TYR A 173 10.78 2.57 11.95
C TYR A 173 10.49 1.46 10.93
N ILE A 174 9.36 0.78 11.08
CA ILE A 174 8.97 -0.34 10.22
C ILE A 174 7.69 0.06 9.50
N LEU A 175 7.81 0.26 8.19
CA LEU A 175 6.70 0.51 7.29
C LEU A 175 6.24 -0.81 6.68
N THR A 176 4.99 -1.18 6.89
CA THR A 176 4.30 -2.26 6.17
C THR A 176 3.40 -1.62 5.12
N TYR A 177 3.59 -1.98 3.85
CA TYR A 177 2.93 -1.35 2.73
C TYR A 177 2.60 -2.35 1.62
N LEU A 178 1.62 -2.02 0.78
CA LEU A 178 1.41 -2.66 -0.50
C LEU A 178 2.42 -2.09 -1.50
N ARG A 179 3.24 -2.96 -2.08
CA ARG A 179 4.13 -2.57 -3.18
C ARG A 179 3.40 -2.60 -4.52
N THR A 180 3.90 -1.82 -5.46
CA THR A 180 3.50 -1.85 -6.86
C THR A 180 3.89 -3.22 -7.45
N PRO A 181 2.96 -3.92 -8.11
CA PRO A 181 3.27 -5.18 -8.76
C PRO A 181 4.22 -4.96 -9.95
N LYS A 182 5.03 -5.97 -10.25
CA LYS A 182 5.88 -6.02 -11.43
C LYS A 182 5.02 -5.95 -12.69
N LYS A 183 5.57 -5.31 -13.71
CA LYS A 183 4.96 -5.25 -15.04
C LYS A 183 4.76 -6.67 -15.58
N ILE A 184 3.57 -6.93 -16.11
CA ILE A 184 3.28 -8.09 -16.95
C ILE A 184 3.98 -7.86 -18.29
N SER A 185 5.13 -8.51 -18.48
CA SER A 185 5.92 -8.42 -19.72
C SER A 185 5.66 -9.64 -20.60
N LEU A 186 4.71 -9.51 -21.53
CA LEU A 186 4.39 -10.52 -22.54
C LEU A 186 5.48 -10.58 -23.63
N THR A 187 6.20 -9.48 -23.90
CA THR A 187 7.25 -9.44 -24.93
C THR A 187 8.60 -10.00 -24.45
N ASP A 188 8.99 -9.67 -23.22
CA ASP A 188 10.38 -9.88 -22.78
C ASP A 188 10.58 -11.26 -22.14
N ALA A 189 9.57 -11.78 -21.44
CA ALA A 189 9.67 -13.04 -20.71
C ALA A 189 8.34 -13.83 -20.67
N PRO A 190 7.71 -14.15 -21.81
CA PRO A 190 6.34 -14.71 -21.87
C PRO A 190 6.13 -16.03 -21.10
N PHE A 191 7.19 -16.80 -20.87
CA PHE A 191 7.12 -18.10 -20.20
C PHE A 191 7.34 -18.05 -18.69
N ASP A 192 7.66 -16.87 -18.15
CA ASP A 192 7.82 -16.67 -16.71
C ASP A 192 6.47 -16.71 -16.01
N GLU A 193 6.50 -17.18 -14.76
CA GLU A 193 5.32 -17.22 -13.91
C GLU A 193 5.06 -15.85 -13.28
N TYR A 194 3.82 -15.39 -13.38
CA TYR A 194 3.37 -14.22 -12.64
C TYR A 194 3.10 -14.61 -11.18
N THR A 195 3.89 -14.05 -10.27
CA THR A 195 3.93 -14.41 -8.84
C THR A 195 3.47 -13.29 -7.91
N ASP A 196 3.27 -12.09 -8.44
CA ASP A 196 2.92 -10.91 -7.65
C ASP A 196 1.46 -10.92 -7.20
N MET A 197 0.62 -11.77 -7.79
CA MET A 197 -0.75 -11.99 -7.37
C MET A 197 -1.02 -13.48 -7.12
N PRO A 198 -1.96 -13.83 -6.22
CA PRO A 198 -2.39 -15.21 -6.04
C PRO A 198 -3.10 -15.74 -7.29
N VAL A 199 -2.84 -17.00 -7.64
CA VAL A 199 -3.41 -17.65 -8.84
C VAL A 199 -4.95 -17.56 -8.92
N ALA A 200 -5.63 -17.59 -7.77
CA ALA A 200 -7.09 -17.46 -7.70
C ALA A 200 -7.63 -16.12 -8.22
N THR A 201 -6.81 -15.06 -8.20
CA THR A 201 -7.20 -13.70 -8.61
C THR A 201 -6.98 -13.44 -10.10
N HIS A 202 -6.17 -14.25 -10.79
CA HIS A 202 -5.73 -13.99 -12.16
C HIS A 202 -6.90 -13.87 -13.15
N ASN A 203 -7.90 -14.75 -13.06
CA ASN A 203 -9.06 -14.70 -13.94
C ASN A 203 -9.91 -13.43 -13.70
N GLU A 204 -9.99 -12.94 -12.47
CA GLU A 204 -10.71 -11.71 -12.15
C GLU A 204 -9.98 -10.49 -12.71
N ILE A 205 -8.64 -10.47 -12.62
CA ILE A 205 -7.78 -9.43 -13.22
C ILE A 205 -7.95 -9.40 -14.75
N VAL A 206 -7.94 -10.57 -15.39
CA VAL A 206 -8.15 -10.68 -16.85
C VAL A 206 -9.52 -10.14 -17.24
N LYS A 207 -10.59 -10.50 -16.52
CA LYS A 207 -11.94 -9.99 -16.81
C LYS A 207 -12.04 -8.48 -16.67
N LEU A 208 -11.50 -7.90 -15.60
CA LEU A 208 -11.45 -6.46 -15.42
C LEU A 208 -10.67 -5.77 -16.55
N ALA A 209 -9.57 -6.37 -17.00
CA ALA A 209 -8.80 -5.85 -18.12
C ALA A 209 -9.60 -5.86 -19.44
N VAL A 210 -10.34 -6.94 -19.72
CA VAL A 210 -11.18 -7.07 -20.91
C VAL A 210 -12.34 -6.08 -20.88
N GLU A 211 -13.03 -5.94 -19.74
CA GLU A 211 -14.09 -4.93 -19.55
C GLU A 211 -13.57 -3.52 -19.84
N LEU A 212 -12.42 -3.14 -19.27
CA LEU A 212 -11.78 -1.84 -19.52
C LEU A 212 -11.43 -1.63 -21.01
N TYR A 213 -10.95 -2.68 -21.68
CA TYR A 213 -10.63 -2.62 -23.11
C TYR A 213 -11.88 -2.44 -23.98
N LEU A 214 -12.93 -3.23 -23.73
CA LEU A 214 -14.18 -3.19 -24.48
C LEU A 214 -14.91 -1.86 -24.27
N GLU A 215 -14.96 -1.35 -23.04
CA GLU A 215 -15.51 -0.02 -22.74
C GLU A 215 -14.81 1.07 -23.56
N ASN A 216 -13.49 0.99 -23.68
CA ASN A 216 -12.71 1.96 -24.46
C ASN A 216 -12.98 1.88 -25.97
N LYS A 217 -13.18 0.66 -26.49
CA LYS A 217 -13.46 0.42 -27.92
C LYS A 217 -14.89 0.72 -28.32
N ALA A 218 -15.87 0.43 -27.46
CA ALA A 218 -17.29 0.58 -27.76
C ALA A 218 -17.78 2.04 -27.69
N ASN A 219 -17.11 2.94 -26.95
CA ASN A 219 -17.51 4.35 -26.88
C ASN A 219 -16.37 5.28 -26.41
N PRO A 220 -15.98 6.34 -27.17
CA PRO A 220 -14.99 7.30 -26.70
C PRO A 220 -15.56 8.22 -25.58
N ARG A 221 -15.36 7.80 -24.33
CA ARG A 221 -15.17 8.58 -23.07
C ARG A 221 -15.91 9.93 -22.91
N TYR A 222 -17.20 9.90 -22.57
CA TYR A 222 -17.81 11.00 -21.79
C TYR A 222 -18.81 10.58 -20.70
N GLN A 223 -19.35 9.35 -20.73
CA GLN A 223 -20.35 8.91 -19.74
C GLN A 223 -19.81 8.04 -18.59
N SER A 224 -18.76 7.23 -18.80
CA SER A 224 -18.19 6.38 -17.73
C SER A 224 -17.43 7.17 -16.67
N TYR A 225 -16.76 8.26 -17.06
CA TYR A 225 -16.10 9.18 -16.13
C TYR A 225 -17.06 9.77 -15.09
N MET A 226 -18.33 10.03 -15.45
CA MET A 226 -19.31 10.56 -14.50
C MET A 226 -19.73 9.54 -13.43
N ASN A 227 -19.69 8.24 -13.75
CA ASN A 227 -20.02 7.19 -12.80
C ASN A 227 -18.81 6.79 -11.93
N GLU A 228 -17.59 6.79 -12.47
CA GLU A 228 -16.38 6.50 -11.67
C GLU A 228 -16.09 7.61 -10.64
N VAL A 229 -16.31 8.89 -10.98
CA VAL A 229 -16.21 9.99 -10.00
C VAL A 229 -17.17 9.80 -8.82
N SER A 230 -18.35 9.20 -9.06
CA SER A 230 -19.32 8.91 -8.01
C SER A 230 -18.95 7.71 -7.13
N THR A 231 -17.97 6.90 -7.54
CA THR A 231 -17.42 5.78 -6.74
C THR A 231 -16.10 6.10 -6.04
N MET A 232 -15.56 7.29 -6.27
CA MET A 232 -14.32 7.79 -5.66
C MET A 232 -14.57 8.70 -4.44
N GLU A 233 -15.82 9.03 -4.13
CA GLU A 233 -16.26 9.57 -2.83
C GLU A 233 -16.64 8.44 -1.86
#